data_AF-A0A4Q5KXC4-F1
#
_entry.id   AF-A0A4Q5KXC4-F1
#
_cell.length_a   1.000
_cell.length_b   1.000
_cell.length_c   1.000
_cell.angle_alpha   90.00
_cell.angle_beta   90.00
_cell.angle_gamma   90.00
#
_symmetry.space_group_name_H-M   'P 1'
#
loop_
_entity.id
_entity.type
_entity.pdbx_description
1 polymer ?
#
loop_
_entity_poly.entity_id
_entity_poly.type
_entity_poly.pdbx_seq_one_letter_code
_entity_poly.pdbx_strand_id
1 'polypeptide(L)'
;MKRIRGFTLIELILTIVVVGIIAIAASNTLVLGFQSYNDSIDRQDNQMQAKFVIEKLSRELRHAVPNSAEVVSRQCVSFIPLKVSAFYFELPQFNQKQIDVVLLSNNTVTLDNFRLVINPSSQSDLLDDAHHRFITIESMTQSGGISTIHFPNTTNNPAFISSSVSERAFIYRPSVVEYCIQAGGVFRDGVQIANHVTSGGFSIDNASLNRNSMIKMVLTFENDLGEVTQYQHDVQVINVP
;
A
#
# COMPACT_ATOMS: atom_id res chain seq x y z
N MET A 1 12.84 84.33 -6.76
CA MET A 1 12.88 83.16 -7.66
C MET A 1 13.85 82.13 -7.08
N LYS A 2 13.38 80.95 -6.66
CA LYS A 2 14.27 79.87 -6.16
C LYS A 2 15.02 79.27 -7.36
N ARG A 3 16.37 79.36 -7.37
CA ARG A 3 17.21 78.66 -8.35
C ARG A 3 17.06 77.15 -8.11
N ILE A 4 16.58 76.43 -9.12
CA ILE A 4 16.58 74.97 -9.13
C ILE A 4 18.05 74.55 -9.28
N ARG A 5 18.61 73.87 -8.28
CA ARG A 5 19.95 73.28 -8.37
C ARG A 5 19.86 72.02 -9.21
N GLY A 6 20.53 71.98 -10.36
CA GLY A 6 20.67 70.78 -11.17
C GLY A 6 21.67 69.79 -10.57
N PHE A 7 21.52 68.51 -10.90
CA PHE A 7 22.48 67.46 -10.57
C PHE A 7 23.81 67.70 -11.28
N THR A 8 24.92 67.41 -10.61
CA THR A 8 26.24 67.44 -11.24
C THR A 8 26.50 66.13 -12.00
N LEU A 9 27.31 66.18 -13.05
CA LEU A 9 27.68 65.00 -13.83
C LEU A 9 28.34 63.91 -12.97
N ILE A 10 29.15 64.30 -11.98
CA ILE A 10 29.80 63.37 -11.06
C ILE A 10 28.79 62.66 -10.14
N GLU A 11 27.72 63.34 -9.73
CA GLU A 11 26.66 62.78 -8.88
C GLU A 11 25.82 61.75 -9.65
N LEU A 12 25.55 62.00 -10.93
CA LEU A 12 24.92 61.03 -11.83
C LEU A 12 25.79 59.78 -12.04
N ILE A 13 27.09 59.94 -12.26
CA ILE A 13 28.00 58.81 -12.45
C ILE A 13 28.08 57.96 -11.16
N LEU A 14 28.25 58.60 -10.00
CA LEU A 14 28.37 57.90 -8.73
C LEU A 14 27.09 57.12 -8.39
N THR A 15 25.92 57.71 -8.63
CA THR A 15 24.64 57.03 -8.39
C THR A 15 24.45 55.80 -9.28
N ILE A 16 24.76 55.89 -10.58
CA ILE A 16 24.68 54.74 -11.49
C ILE A 16 25.64 53.62 -11.04
N VAL A 17 26.86 53.97 -10.63
CA VAL A 17 27.84 52.99 -10.14
C VAL A 17 27.35 52.29 -8.86
N VAL A 18 26.86 53.05 -7.87
CA VAL A 18 26.38 52.49 -6.60
C VAL A 18 25.14 51.61 -6.81
N VAL A 19 24.17 52.08 -7.62
CA VAL A 19 22.98 51.29 -7.95
C VAL A 19 23.37 50.01 -8.70
N GLY A 20 24.35 50.07 -9.60
CA GLY A 20 24.86 48.89 -10.30
C GLY A 20 25.43 47.84 -9.36
N ILE A 21 26.27 48.22 -8.40
CA ILE A 21 26.87 47.30 -7.41
C ILE A 21 25.77 46.65 -6.56
N ILE A 22 24.81 47.44 -6.08
CA ILE A 22 23.70 46.94 -5.25
C ILE A 22 22.80 46.02 -6.06
N ALA A 23 22.47 46.37 -7.31
CA ALA A 23 21.62 45.56 -8.17
C ALA A 23 22.25 44.19 -8.45
N ILE A 24 23.56 44.13 -8.71
CA ILE A 24 24.28 42.85 -8.89
C ILE A 24 24.23 42.02 -7.61
N ALA A 25 24.53 42.63 -6.45
CA ALA A 25 24.51 41.93 -5.17
C ALA A 25 23.10 41.37 -4.85
N ALA A 26 22.06 42.17 -5.06
CA ALA A 26 20.67 41.76 -4.86
C ALA A 26 20.22 40.68 -5.87
N SER A 27 20.70 40.73 -7.12
CA SER A 27 20.35 39.72 -8.12
C SER A 27 20.91 38.35 -7.76
N ASN A 28 22.17 38.30 -7.31
CA ASN A 28 22.80 37.04 -6.93
C ASN A 28 22.12 36.38 -5.72
N THR A 29 21.69 37.17 -4.72
CA THR A 29 20.98 36.62 -3.57
C THR A 29 19.61 36.07 -3.94
N LEU A 30 18.90 36.72 -4.88
CA LEU A 30 17.62 36.21 -5.39
C LEU A 30 17.80 34.88 -6.14
N VAL A 31 18.80 34.77 -7.01
CA VAL A 31 19.08 33.52 -7.75
C VAL A 31 19.36 32.36 -6.79
N LEU A 32 20.21 32.57 -5.79
CA LEU A 32 20.49 31.56 -4.76
C LEU A 32 19.23 31.19 -3.95
N GLY A 33 18.38 32.18 -3.66
CA GLY A 33 17.09 31.95 -2.99
C GLY A 33 16.17 31.04 -3.80
N PHE A 34 16.05 31.27 -5.11
CA PHE A 34 15.24 30.43 -6.00
C PHE A 34 15.80 29.02 -6.17
N GLN A 35 17.13 28.88 -6.27
CA GLN A 35 17.77 27.56 -6.35
C GLN A 35 17.52 26.73 -5.08
N SER A 36 17.78 27.32 -3.91
CA SER A 36 17.53 26.67 -2.61
C SER A 36 16.05 26.28 -2.42
N TYR A 37 15.13 27.11 -2.92
CA TYR A 37 13.71 26.79 -2.93
C TYR A 37 13.41 25.57 -3.80
N ASN A 38 13.91 25.53 -5.04
CA ASN A 38 13.71 24.39 -5.94
C ASN A 38 14.31 23.10 -5.36
N ASP A 39 15.55 23.15 -4.87
CA ASP A 39 16.21 21.99 -4.23
C ASP A 39 15.39 21.46 -3.04
N SER A 40 14.74 22.37 -2.29
CA SER A 40 13.86 22.00 -1.18
C SER A 40 12.58 21.29 -1.66
N ILE A 41 12.01 21.73 -2.79
CA ILE A 41 10.86 21.09 -3.42
C ILE A 41 11.23 19.68 -3.91
N ASP A 42 12.36 19.52 -4.60
CA ASP A 42 12.80 18.21 -5.12
C ASP A 42 12.99 17.19 -4.00
N ARG A 43 13.59 17.62 -2.88
CA ARG A 43 13.72 16.79 -1.67
C ARG A 43 12.36 16.46 -1.05
N GLN A 44 11.46 17.44 -0.98
CA GLN A 44 10.12 17.23 -0.42
C GLN A 44 9.31 16.26 -1.27
N ASP A 45 9.36 16.37 -2.59
CA ASP A 45 8.67 15.48 -3.52
C ASP A 45 9.17 14.05 -3.38
N ASN A 46 10.49 13.84 -3.30
CA ASN A 46 11.05 12.50 -3.08
C ASN A 46 10.59 11.89 -1.74
N GLN A 47 10.60 12.67 -0.66
CA GLN A 47 10.09 12.23 0.64
C GLN A 47 8.59 11.89 0.61
N MET A 48 7.78 12.68 -0.12
CA MET A 48 6.36 12.41 -0.30
C MET A 48 6.10 11.13 -1.09
N GLN A 49 6.87 10.87 -2.15
CA GLN A 49 6.80 9.63 -2.93
C GLN A 49 7.10 8.41 -2.04
N ALA A 50 8.18 8.46 -1.26
CA ALA A 50 8.56 7.41 -0.32
C ALA A 50 7.46 7.15 0.71
N LYS A 51 6.95 8.21 1.35
CA LYS A 51 5.87 8.09 2.34
C LYS A 51 4.60 7.51 1.71
N PHE A 52 4.22 7.99 0.53
CA PHE A 52 3.02 7.52 -0.14
C PHE A 52 3.07 6.02 -0.44
N VAL A 53 4.16 5.53 -1.05
CA VAL A 53 4.27 4.10 -1.39
C VAL A 53 4.33 3.21 -0.15
N ILE A 54 5.06 3.62 0.89
CA ILE A 54 5.15 2.88 2.15
C ILE A 54 3.77 2.81 2.82
N GLU A 55 3.08 3.94 2.96
CA GLU A 55 1.75 3.99 3.60
C GLU A 55 0.71 3.22 2.80
N LYS A 56 0.71 3.35 1.46
CA LYS A 56 -0.23 2.64 0.59
C LYS A 56 -0.01 1.13 0.66
N LEU A 57 1.23 0.67 0.48
CA LEU A 57 1.55 -0.75 0.55
C LEU A 57 1.29 -1.33 1.95
N SER A 58 1.73 -0.63 3.01
CA SER A 58 1.51 -1.06 4.40
C SER A 58 0.02 -1.21 4.72
N ARG A 59 -0.81 -0.27 4.26
CA ARG A 59 -2.26 -0.34 4.45
C ARG A 59 -2.89 -1.50 3.68
N GLU A 60 -2.50 -1.74 2.43
CA GLU A 60 -3.05 -2.86 1.65
C GLU A 60 -2.62 -4.22 2.22
N LEU A 61 -1.36 -4.36 2.65
CA LEU A 61 -0.84 -5.58 3.29
C LEU A 61 -1.53 -5.89 4.62
N ARG A 62 -1.82 -4.88 5.45
CA ARG A 62 -2.60 -5.07 6.70
C ARG A 62 -4.03 -5.52 6.45
N HIS A 63 -4.54 -5.29 5.24
CA HIS A 63 -5.85 -5.75 4.78
C HIS A 63 -5.73 -6.90 3.77
N ALA A 64 -4.68 -7.71 3.85
CA ALA A 64 -4.59 -8.97 3.12
C ALA A 64 -5.37 -10.08 3.84
N VAL A 65 -5.81 -11.10 3.09
CA VAL A 65 -6.27 -12.36 3.67
C VAL A 65 -5.10 -13.00 4.44
N PRO A 66 -5.32 -13.55 5.66
CA PRO A 66 -4.26 -14.20 6.42
C PRO A 66 -3.48 -15.23 5.60
N ASN A 67 -2.16 -15.29 5.80
CA ASN A 67 -1.26 -16.22 5.10
C ASN A 67 -1.29 -16.14 3.55
N SER A 68 -1.88 -15.08 2.97
CA SER A 68 -1.90 -14.89 1.51
C SER A 68 -0.69 -14.13 0.97
N ALA A 69 0.10 -13.50 1.83
CA ALA A 69 1.20 -12.64 1.41
C ALA A 69 2.47 -13.47 1.13
N GLU A 70 3.06 -13.27 -0.03
CA GLU A 70 4.25 -13.97 -0.51
C GLU A 70 5.26 -12.98 -1.09
N VAL A 71 6.55 -13.32 -0.99
CA VAL A 71 7.64 -12.53 -1.57
C VAL A 71 8.29 -13.33 -2.69
N VAL A 72 8.30 -12.78 -3.90
CA VAL A 72 8.87 -13.41 -5.10
C VAL A 72 10.18 -12.70 -5.45
N SER A 73 11.26 -13.48 -5.53
CA SER A 73 12.60 -13.03 -5.93
C SER A 73 13.24 -11.90 -5.09
N ARG A 74 12.58 -11.46 -4.00
CA ARG A 74 12.87 -10.26 -3.19
C ARG A 74 12.48 -8.93 -3.84
N GLN A 75 12.12 -8.87 -5.11
CA GLN A 75 11.69 -7.61 -5.75
C GLN A 75 10.18 -7.41 -5.70
N CYS A 76 9.41 -8.49 -5.60
CA CYS A 76 7.95 -8.42 -5.62
C CYS A 76 7.35 -8.99 -4.35
N VAL A 77 6.27 -8.38 -3.89
CA VAL A 77 5.39 -8.90 -2.85
C VAL A 77 3.99 -9.03 -3.44
N SER A 78 3.38 -10.20 -3.30
CA SER A 78 2.02 -10.48 -3.76
C SER A 78 1.14 -10.85 -2.57
N PHE A 79 -0.14 -10.51 -2.63
CA PHE A 79 -1.12 -10.87 -1.60
C PHE A 79 -2.54 -10.78 -2.15
N ILE A 80 -3.50 -11.35 -1.44
CA ILE A 80 -4.91 -11.28 -1.83
C ILE A 80 -5.64 -10.32 -0.89
N PRO A 81 -6.24 -9.23 -1.40
CA PRO A 81 -6.95 -8.27 -0.54
C PRO A 81 -8.19 -8.89 0.11
N LEU A 82 -8.27 -8.74 1.43
CA LEU A 82 -9.46 -9.06 2.21
C LEU A 82 -10.59 -8.10 1.85
N LYS A 83 -11.81 -8.61 1.74
CA LYS A 83 -13.00 -7.78 1.48
C LYS A 83 -13.92 -7.71 2.68
N VAL A 84 -14.19 -8.84 3.33
CA VAL A 84 -14.98 -8.89 4.56
C VAL A 84 -14.39 -9.96 5.48
N SER A 85 -14.24 -9.62 6.76
CA SER A 85 -14.00 -10.62 7.82
C SER A 85 -15.33 -10.95 8.47
N ALA A 86 -15.51 -12.19 8.90
CA ALA A 86 -16.70 -12.62 9.60
C ALA A 86 -16.35 -13.57 10.75
N PHE A 87 -17.28 -13.73 11.68
CA PHE A 87 -17.26 -14.82 12.66
C PHE A 87 -18.33 -15.85 12.28
N TYR A 88 -17.99 -17.13 12.20
CA TYR A 88 -18.96 -18.19 11.96
C TYR A 88 -19.42 -18.83 13.26
N PHE A 89 -20.65 -19.33 13.32
CA PHE A 89 -21.16 -20.00 14.52
C PHE A 89 -20.70 -21.47 14.62
N GLU A 90 -20.84 -22.20 13.52
CA GLU A 90 -20.47 -23.61 13.43
C GLU A 90 -19.75 -23.88 12.11
N LEU A 91 -18.70 -24.71 12.17
CA LEU A 91 -17.97 -25.10 10.96
C LEU A 91 -18.85 -26.04 10.12
N PRO A 92 -19.11 -25.73 8.83
CA PRO A 92 -19.99 -26.55 8.03
C PRO A 92 -19.45 -27.96 7.85
N GLN A 93 -20.27 -28.96 8.19
CA GLN A 93 -19.96 -30.37 7.98
C GLN A 93 -20.05 -30.75 6.50
N PHE A 94 -19.54 -31.93 6.15
CA PHE A 94 -19.62 -32.49 4.80
C PHE A 94 -21.06 -32.43 4.24
N ASN A 95 -21.20 -32.06 2.97
CA ASN A 95 -22.47 -31.87 2.24
C ASN A 95 -23.38 -30.74 2.71
N GLN A 96 -22.96 -29.93 3.69
CA GLN A 96 -23.70 -28.71 4.01
C GLN A 96 -23.55 -27.68 2.90
N LYS A 97 -24.61 -26.90 2.68
CA LYS A 97 -24.72 -25.91 1.60
C LYS A 97 -24.74 -24.47 2.09
N GLN A 98 -24.52 -24.25 3.38
CA GLN A 98 -24.54 -22.92 3.95
C GLN A 98 -23.68 -22.82 5.21
N ILE A 99 -23.37 -21.58 5.57
CA ILE A 99 -22.74 -21.20 6.83
C ILE A 99 -23.40 -19.93 7.35
N ASP A 100 -23.67 -19.90 8.66
CA ASP A 100 -24.15 -18.71 9.34
C ASP A 100 -22.97 -17.93 9.91
N VAL A 101 -22.92 -16.64 9.61
CA VAL A 101 -21.84 -15.76 10.02
C VAL A 101 -22.34 -14.39 10.50
N VAL A 102 -21.53 -13.74 11.32
CA VAL A 102 -21.64 -12.32 11.65
C VAL A 102 -20.56 -11.57 10.90
N LEU A 103 -20.94 -10.73 9.94
CA LEU A 103 -20.00 -9.93 9.16
C LEU A 103 -19.46 -8.75 9.98
N LEU A 104 -18.14 -8.54 9.93
CA LEU A 104 -17.46 -7.37 10.48
C LEU A 104 -17.39 -6.25 9.44
N SER A 105 -18.54 -5.89 8.88
CA SER A 105 -18.67 -4.82 7.90
C SER A 105 -20.06 -4.21 7.97
N ASN A 106 -20.14 -2.88 7.89
CA ASN A 106 -21.41 -2.15 7.84
C ASN A 106 -21.92 -1.95 6.41
N ASN A 107 -21.13 -2.31 5.40
CA ASN A 107 -21.54 -2.17 4.00
C ASN A 107 -22.31 -3.40 3.54
N THR A 108 -23.43 -3.17 2.85
CA THR A 108 -24.10 -4.18 2.04
C THR A 108 -23.17 -4.61 0.91
N VAL A 109 -22.55 -5.78 1.05
CA VAL A 109 -21.65 -6.33 0.04
C VAL A 109 -22.44 -7.19 -0.93
N THR A 110 -22.43 -6.81 -2.20
CA THR A 110 -22.84 -7.70 -3.29
C THR A 110 -21.71 -8.72 -3.52
N LEU A 111 -21.95 -9.95 -3.08
CA LEU A 111 -20.94 -11.03 -3.05
C LEU A 111 -20.87 -11.82 -4.36
N ASP A 112 -20.89 -11.14 -5.50
CA ASP A 112 -20.73 -11.79 -6.81
C ASP A 112 -19.26 -12.16 -7.08
N ASN A 113 -19.01 -13.43 -7.40
CA ASN A 113 -17.68 -14.04 -7.58
C ASN A 113 -16.72 -13.89 -6.37
N PHE A 114 -17.26 -13.87 -5.16
CA PHE A 114 -16.46 -13.92 -3.94
C PHE A 114 -16.25 -15.36 -3.49
N ARG A 115 -15.13 -15.58 -2.81
CA ARG A 115 -14.78 -16.83 -2.15
C ARG A 115 -14.77 -16.63 -0.64
N LEU A 116 -15.19 -17.65 0.09
CA LEU A 116 -15.07 -17.75 1.54
C LEU A 116 -14.02 -18.80 1.87
N VAL A 117 -13.11 -18.45 2.77
CA VAL A 117 -12.06 -19.33 3.30
C VAL A 117 -12.06 -19.29 4.83
N ILE A 118 -11.71 -20.43 5.43
CA ILE A 118 -11.47 -20.56 6.87
C ILE A 118 -10.07 -21.15 7.05
N ASN A 119 -9.29 -20.51 7.93
CA ASN A 119 -7.95 -20.95 8.29
C ASN A 119 -7.01 -21.27 7.11
N PRO A 120 -6.76 -20.33 6.17
CA PRO A 120 -5.82 -20.54 5.07
C PRO A 120 -4.38 -20.62 5.59
N SER A 121 -3.54 -21.43 4.94
CA SER A 121 -2.13 -21.63 5.34
C SER A 121 -1.12 -21.04 4.35
N SER A 122 -1.55 -20.74 3.13
CA SER A 122 -0.73 -20.25 2.02
C SER A 122 -1.59 -19.46 1.03
N GLN A 123 -0.97 -18.80 0.04
CA GLN A 123 -1.72 -18.15 -1.03
C GLN A 123 -2.39 -19.17 -1.97
N SER A 124 -1.78 -20.34 -2.18
CA SER A 124 -2.34 -21.38 -3.06
C SER A 124 -3.66 -21.94 -2.53
N ASP A 125 -3.85 -22.01 -1.21
CA ASP A 125 -5.12 -22.32 -0.54
C ASP A 125 -6.25 -21.36 -0.95
N LEU A 126 -5.97 -20.21 -1.56
CA LEU A 126 -6.96 -19.21 -1.91
C LEU A 126 -7.29 -19.17 -3.41
N LEU A 127 -6.43 -19.78 -4.22
CA LEU A 127 -6.46 -19.65 -5.68
C LEU A 127 -6.77 -20.99 -6.35
N ASP A 128 -6.10 -22.05 -5.94
CA ASP A 128 -6.11 -23.35 -6.60
C ASP A 128 -7.26 -24.23 -6.10
N ASP A 129 -8.19 -24.53 -7.01
CA ASP A 129 -9.36 -25.37 -6.75
C ASP A 129 -8.99 -26.80 -6.29
N ALA A 130 -7.80 -27.30 -6.64
CA ALA A 130 -7.34 -28.64 -6.25
C ALA A 130 -7.03 -28.77 -4.75
N HIS A 131 -6.74 -27.66 -4.06
CA HIS A 131 -6.49 -27.69 -2.62
C HIS A 131 -7.79 -27.83 -1.81
N HIS A 132 -8.95 -27.50 -2.40
CA HIS A 132 -10.24 -27.51 -1.73
C HIS A 132 -10.22 -26.72 -0.41
N ARG A 133 -9.71 -25.48 -0.41
CA ARG A 133 -9.56 -24.67 0.81
C ARG A 133 -10.50 -23.48 0.90
N PHE A 134 -11.28 -23.24 -0.16
CA PHE A 134 -12.28 -22.19 -0.23
C PHE A 134 -13.57 -22.69 -0.86
N ILE A 135 -14.63 -21.92 -0.71
CA ILE A 135 -15.89 -22.10 -1.44
C ILE A 135 -16.28 -20.80 -2.14
N THR A 136 -16.78 -20.90 -3.37
CA THR A 136 -17.40 -19.75 -4.05
C THR A 136 -18.75 -19.46 -3.39
N ILE A 137 -19.06 -18.18 -3.17
CA ILE A 137 -20.32 -17.75 -2.60
C ILE A 137 -21.37 -17.66 -3.72
N GLU A 138 -22.50 -18.36 -3.57
CA GLU A 138 -23.61 -18.30 -4.53
C GLU A 138 -24.55 -17.15 -4.18
N SER A 139 -24.96 -17.06 -2.91
CA SER A 139 -25.82 -15.99 -2.42
C SER A 139 -25.63 -15.77 -0.93
N MET A 140 -26.15 -14.64 -0.44
CA MET A 140 -26.17 -14.32 0.97
C MET A 140 -27.53 -13.74 1.33
N THR A 141 -28.11 -14.25 2.41
CA THR A 141 -29.32 -13.69 3.03
C THR A 141 -28.96 -13.14 4.41
N GLN A 142 -29.69 -12.12 4.86
CA GLN A 142 -29.43 -11.51 6.17
C GLN A 142 -30.74 -11.37 6.95
N SER A 143 -30.75 -11.87 8.19
CA SER A 143 -31.89 -11.78 9.09
C SER A 143 -31.40 -11.64 10.54
N GLY A 144 -31.95 -10.68 11.28
CA GLY A 144 -31.62 -10.50 12.71
C GLY A 144 -30.13 -10.23 13.01
N GLY A 145 -29.38 -9.66 12.07
CA GLY A 145 -27.93 -9.42 12.22
C GLY A 145 -27.03 -10.61 11.87
N ILE A 146 -27.63 -11.76 11.53
CA ILE A 146 -26.92 -12.95 11.04
C ILE A 146 -26.98 -12.96 9.52
N SER A 147 -25.85 -13.25 8.88
CA SER A 147 -25.73 -13.47 7.45
C SER A 147 -25.58 -14.95 7.17
N THR A 148 -26.52 -15.55 6.45
CA THR A 148 -26.43 -16.92 5.95
C THR A 148 -25.85 -16.88 4.55
N ILE A 149 -24.67 -17.47 4.38
CA ILE A 149 -23.97 -17.59 3.10
C ILE A 149 -24.29 -18.95 2.51
N HIS A 150 -24.83 -18.98 1.30
CA HIS A 150 -25.14 -20.20 0.57
C HIS A 150 -24.02 -20.55 -0.41
N PHE A 151 -23.71 -21.84 -0.47
CA PHE A 151 -22.74 -22.43 -1.37
C PHE A 151 -23.44 -22.99 -2.61
N PRO A 152 -22.76 -23.00 -3.78
CA PRO A 152 -23.28 -23.63 -4.98
C PRO A 152 -23.78 -25.05 -4.73
N ASN A 153 -24.74 -25.51 -5.55
CA ASN A 153 -25.35 -26.84 -5.41
C ASN A 153 -24.37 -28.04 -5.50
N THR A 154 -23.10 -27.80 -5.83
CA THR A 154 -21.98 -28.70 -5.59
C THR A 154 -21.51 -28.55 -4.14
N THR A 155 -21.79 -29.55 -3.32
CA THR A 155 -21.39 -29.73 -1.91
C THR A 155 -20.06 -29.04 -1.52
N ASN A 156 -19.94 -28.57 -0.28
CA ASN A 156 -18.74 -27.98 0.33
C ASN A 156 -17.53 -28.95 0.49
N ASN A 157 -17.32 -29.88 -0.43
CA ASN A 157 -16.50 -31.06 -0.23
C ASN A 157 -15.08 -30.95 -0.85
N PRO A 158 -14.02 -30.91 -0.02
CA PRO A 158 -13.99 -30.49 1.38
C PRO A 158 -13.36 -29.09 1.50
N ALA A 159 -14.13 -28.02 1.29
CA ALA A 159 -13.67 -26.63 1.40
C ALA A 159 -13.14 -26.28 2.81
N PHE A 160 -13.64 -26.96 3.85
CA PHE A 160 -13.35 -26.67 5.25
C PHE A 160 -12.74 -27.88 5.98
N ILE A 161 -11.44 -28.10 5.79
CA ILE A 161 -10.70 -29.18 6.45
C ILE A 161 -10.17 -28.81 7.85
N SER A 162 -10.26 -27.54 8.25
CA SER A 162 -9.72 -27.04 9.51
C SER A 162 -10.53 -25.84 10.02
N SER A 163 -10.81 -25.81 11.33
CA SER A 163 -11.46 -24.68 11.99
C SER A 163 -10.48 -23.53 12.29
N SER A 164 -11.04 -22.32 12.46
CA SER A 164 -10.34 -21.20 13.11
C SER A 164 -10.51 -21.33 14.63
N VAL A 165 -9.44 -21.06 15.39
CA VAL A 165 -9.50 -21.02 16.87
C VAL A 165 -10.31 -19.84 17.40
N SER A 166 -10.52 -18.82 16.57
CA SER A 166 -11.31 -17.63 16.88
C SER A 166 -12.58 -17.55 16.04
N GLU A 167 -12.99 -18.68 15.43
CA GLU A 167 -14.21 -18.80 14.63
C GLU A 167 -14.27 -17.79 13.47
N ARG A 168 -13.12 -17.41 12.90
CA ARG A 168 -13.05 -16.42 11.82
C ARG A 168 -13.21 -17.06 10.44
N ALA A 169 -13.92 -16.36 9.58
CA ALA A 169 -13.99 -16.60 8.15
C ALA A 169 -13.61 -15.34 7.38
N PHE A 170 -13.00 -15.52 6.21
CA PHE A 170 -12.55 -14.43 5.37
C PHE A 170 -13.18 -14.53 3.99
N ILE A 171 -13.70 -13.41 3.53
CA ILE A 171 -14.35 -13.27 2.23
C ILE A 171 -13.49 -12.38 1.36
N TYR A 172 -13.19 -12.86 0.16
CA TYR A 172 -12.26 -12.21 -0.76
C TYR A 172 -12.66 -12.46 -2.21
N ARG A 173 -12.04 -11.73 -3.14
CA ARG A 173 -12.10 -12.05 -4.58
C ARG A 173 -10.80 -12.74 -4.97
N PRO A 174 -10.82 -13.76 -5.85
CA PRO A 174 -9.62 -14.45 -6.33
C PRO A 174 -8.80 -13.57 -7.29
N SER A 175 -8.28 -12.46 -6.78
CA SER A 175 -7.46 -11.49 -7.49
C SER A 175 -6.24 -11.21 -6.63
N VAL A 176 -5.08 -11.56 -7.14
CA VAL A 176 -3.79 -11.25 -6.53
C VAL A 176 -3.45 -9.80 -6.84
N VAL A 177 -3.01 -9.07 -5.83
CA VAL A 177 -2.37 -7.76 -5.98
C VAL A 177 -0.88 -7.97 -5.83
N GLU A 178 -0.11 -7.39 -6.74
CA GLU A 178 1.34 -7.47 -6.74
C GLU A 178 1.97 -6.07 -6.69
N TYR A 179 2.99 -5.93 -5.84
CA TYR A 179 3.86 -4.78 -5.81
C TYR A 179 5.28 -5.22 -6.15
N CYS A 180 5.86 -4.63 -7.19
CA CYS A 180 7.22 -4.91 -7.64
C CYS A 180 8.09 -3.65 -7.61
N ILE A 181 9.30 -3.81 -7.08
CA ILE A 181 10.37 -2.81 -7.17
C ILE A 181 11.12 -3.07 -8.47
N GLN A 182 11.15 -2.09 -9.34
CA GLN A 182 11.85 -2.14 -10.63
C GLN A 182 12.73 -0.89 -10.77
N ALA A 183 13.62 -0.89 -11.76
CA ALA A 183 14.44 0.28 -12.03
C ALA A 183 13.55 1.49 -12.33
N GLY A 184 13.74 2.58 -11.57
CA GLY A 184 13.01 3.83 -11.75
C GLY A 184 11.71 3.94 -10.94
N GLY A 185 11.24 2.89 -10.26
CA GLY A 185 10.01 2.99 -9.50
C GLY A 185 9.47 1.74 -8.82
N VAL A 186 8.34 1.93 -8.13
CA VAL A 186 7.51 0.84 -7.60
C VAL A 186 6.25 0.73 -8.44
N PHE A 187 5.90 -0.49 -8.82
CA PHE A 187 4.77 -0.81 -9.67
C PHE A 187 3.77 -1.64 -8.89
N ARG A 188 2.49 -1.26 -8.95
CA ARG A 188 1.37 -2.04 -8.42
C ARG A 188 0.56 -2.57 -9.59
N ASP A 189 0.49 -3.89 -9.75
CA ASP A 189 -0.21 -4.54 -10.88
C ASP A 189 0.20 -3.95 -12.25
N GLY A 190 1.49 -3.65 -12.42
CA GLY A 190 2.05 -3.03 -13.63
C GLY A 190 1.90 -1.51 -13.74
N VAL A 191 1.19 -0.85 -12.82
CA VAL A 191 1.03 0.61 -12.80
C VAL A 191 2.07 1.24 -11.87
N GLN A 192 2.86 2.19 -12.37
CA GLN A 192 3.84 2.91 -11.56
C GLN A 192 3.15 3.80 -10.51
N ILE A 193 3.54 3.64 -9.25
CA ILE A 193 2.98 4.38 -8.11
C ILE A 193 4.00 5.22 -7.34
N ALA A 194 5.29 4.99 -7.60
CA ALA A 194 6.38 5.81 -7.09
C ALA A 194 7.51 5.85 -8.11
N ASN A 195 8.18 6.99 -8.19
CA ASN A 195 9.32 7.23 -9.07
C ASN A 195 10.61 7.32 -8.24
N HIS A 196 11.74 7.47 -8.93
CA HIS A 196 13.03 7.74 -8.31
C HIS A 196 13.54 6.63 -7.37
N VAL A 197 12.97 5.43 -7.47
CA VAL A 197 13.47 4.25 -6.75
C VAL A 197 14.58 3.59 -7.57
N THR A 198 15.78 3.54 -6.99
CA THR A 198 16.97 2.97 -7.65
C THR A 198 17.18 1.51 -7.29
N SER A 199 16.83 1.13 -6.06
CA SER A 199 16.95 -0.23 -5.56
C SER A 199 16.06 -0.48 -4.36
N GLY A 200 15.90 -1.73 -3.98
CA GLY A 200 15.15 -2.12 -2.81
C GLY A 200 14.90 -3.61 -2.75
N GLY A 201 14.10 -4.02 -1.77
CA GLY A 201 13.62 -5.39 -1.69
C GLY A 201 12.61 -5.61 -0.58
N PHE A 202 11.93 -6.74 -0.70
CA PHE A 202 11.04 -7.29 0.29
C PHE A 202 11.67 -8.53 0.91
N SER A 203 11.39 -8.73 2.19
CA SER A 203 11.68 -9.98 2.90
C SER A 203 10.52 -10.29 3.84
N ILE A 204 10.15 -11.57 3.93
CA ILE A 204 9.11 -12.04 4.83
C ILE A 204 9.74 -12.81 5.99
N ASP A 205 9.43 -12.36 7.20
CA ASP A 205 9.66 -13.10 8.44
C ASP A 205 8.36 -13.81 8.80
N ASN A 206 8.30 -15.11 8.51
CA ASN A 206 7.10 -15.92 8.73
C ASN A 206 6.65 -15.91 10.19
N ALA A 207 5.35 -16.14 10.38
CA ALA A 207 4.72 -16.24 11.68
C ALA A 207 5.34 -17.36 12.51
N SER A 208 5.38 -17.15 13.81
CA SER A 208 5.74 -18.15 14.82
C SER A 208 4.61 -18.25 15.84
N LEU A 209 4.69 -19.23 16.75
CA LEU A 209 3.68 -19.42 17.81
C LEU A 209 3.39 -18.14 18.65
N ASN A 210 4.35 -17.22 18.73
CA ASN A 210 4.26 -16.00 19.54
C ASN A 210 4.26 -14.69 18.72
N ARG A 211 4.29 -14.76 17.39
CA ARG A 211 4.40 -13.56 16.54
C ARG A 211 3.77 -13.76 15.17
N ASN A 212 2.97 -12.79 14.74
CA ASN A 212 2.49 -12.71 13.36
C ASN A 212 3.64 -12.57 12.35
N SER A 213 3.37 -12.83 11.08
CA SER A 213 4.35 -12.58 10.02
C SER A 213 4.62 -11.09 9.88
N MET A 214 5.86 -10.75 9.52
CA MET A 214 6.24 -9.39 9.19
C MET A 214 6.83 -9.35 7.79
N ILE A 215 6.45 -8.34 7.01
CA ILE A 215 7.07 -8.05 5.73
C ILE A 215 7.92 -6.81 5.92
N LYS A 216 9.23 -6.98 5.79
CA LYS A 216 10.17 -5.86 5.72
C LYS A 216 10.26 -5.39 4.29
N MET A 217 10.15 -4.09 4.10
CA MET A 217 10.42 -3.41 2.84
C MET A 217 11.59 -2.44 3.00
N VAL A 218 12.51 -2.48 2.05
CA VAL A 218 13.62 -1.54 1.93
C VAL A 218 13.52 -0.88 0.57
N LEU A 219 13.48 0.46 0.53
CA LEU A 219 13.43 1.26 -0.69
C LEU A 219 14.53 2.31 -0.65
N THR A 220 15.31 2.38 -1.72
CA THR A 220 16.34 3.40 -1.92
C THR A 220 15.89 4.34 -3.01
N PHE A 221 15.80 5.62 -2.68
CA PHE A 221 15.45 6.69 -3.59
C PHE A 221 16.66 7.54 -3.93
N GLU A 222 16.72 8.06 -5.15
CA GLU A 222 17.71 9.04 -5.60
C GLU A 222 16.97 10.22 -6.26
N ASN A 223 17.13 11.43 -5.72
CA ASN A 223 16.50 12.61 -6.33
C ASN A 223 17.31 13.14 -7.52
N ASP A 224 16.75 14.14 -8.22
CA ASP A 224 17.39 14.76 -9.38
C ASP A 224 18.69 15.52 -9.05
N LEU A 225 18.96 15.75 -7.75
CA LEU A 225 20.20 16.32 -7.23
C LEU A 225 21.30 15.26 -7.00
N GLY A 226 21.00 13.97 -7.22
CA GLY A 226 21.91 12.84 -6.97
C GLY A 226 22.00 12.42 -5.50
N GLU A 227 21.08 12.87 -4.66
CA GLU A 227 21.03 12.54 -3.23
C GLU A 227 20.27 11.24 -3.00
N VAL A 228 20.93 10.30 -2.31
CA VAL A 228 20.39 8.98 -2.04
C VAL A 228 19.82 8.91 -0.63
N THR A 229 18.58 8.45 -0.50
CA THR A 229 17.91 8.21 0.79
C THR A 229 17.33 6.80 0.83
N GLN A 230 17.57 6.07 1.92
CA GLN A 230 17.01 4.74 2.13
C GLN A 230 15.92 4.76 3.20
N TYR A 231 14.81 4.11 2.90
CA TYR A 231 13.70 3.89 3.82
C TYR A 231 13.56 2.41 4.10
N GLN A 232 13.44 2.07 5.39
CA GLN A 232 13.11 0.73 5.85
C GLN A 232 11.80 0.79 6.64
N HIS A 233 10.86 -0.09 6.33
CA HIS A 233 9.60 -0.20 7.03
C HIS A 233 9.22 -1.66 7.23
N ASP A 234 8.69 -1.99 8.40
CA ASP A 234 8.23 -3.33 8.73
C ASP A 234 6.70 -3.30 8.87
N VAL A 235 6.03 -4.15 8.11
CA VAL A 235 4.58 -4.28 8.09
C VAL A 235 4.19 -5.60 8.72
N GLN A 236 3.46 -5.55 9.83
CA GLN A 236 2.84 -6.74 10.41
C GLN A 236 1.67 -7.19 9.54
N VAL A 237 1.69 -8.44 9.09
CA VAL A 237 0.59 -9.09 8.37
C VAL A 237 -0.18 -9.94 9.36
N ILE A 238 -1.49 -9.73 9.47
CA ILE A 238 -2.33 -10.44 10.43
C ILE A 238 -2.53 -11.87 9.93
N ASN A 239 -1.86 -12.82 10.57
CA ASN A 239 -1.92 -14.25 10.23
C ASN A 239 -2.73 -15.06 11.26
N VAL A 240 -3.60 -14.39 12.02
CA VAL A 240 -4.50 -15.06 12.97
C VAL A 240 -5.71 -15.58 12.17
N PRO A 241 -5.77 -16.90 11.89
CA PRO A 241 -6.79 -17.47 11.04
C PRO A 241 -8.11 -17.68 11.78
#